data_AF-A0AA43QDZ1-F1
#
_entry.id   AF-A0AA43QDZ1-F1
#
_cell.length_a   1.000
_cell.length_b   1.000
_cell.length_c   1.000
_cell.angle_alpha   90.00
_cell.angle_beta   90.00
_cell.angle_gamma   90.00
#
_symmetry.space_group_name_H-M   'P 1'
#
loop_
_entity.id
_entity.type
_entity.pdbx_description
1 polymer ?
#
loop_
_entity_poly.entity_id
_entity_poly.type
_entity_poly.pdbx_seq_one_letter_code
_entity_poly.pdbx_strand_id
1 'polypeptide(L)'
;MIDAIQTVLMHYCAENTRYKHLGFSSKDMAIVSQLGDALKQLLPEYIFWDGDQPGLNNPPAAGCSRKVLMDATFKTDYPGLVISRPGYWLHTFSDADKSVFWSALGAKDGGHQVIVVFPESHEFNRLNRHFLHPEPLDGLSVTLWTSGKKQHHQPKLS
;
A
#
# COMPACT_ATOMS: atom_id res chain seq x y z
N MET A 1 6.57 8.64 -14.21
CA MET A 1 5.92 7.85 -13.13
C MET A 1 6.96 7.23 -12.23
N ILE A 2 7.85 6.36 -12.74
CA ILE A 2 8.90 5.68 -11.96
C ILE A 2 9.70 6.66 -11.08
N ASP A 3 10.23 7.76 -11.63
CA ASP A 3 11.05 8.72 -10.87
C ASP A 3 10.31 9.35 -9.68
N ALA A 4 9.01 9.64 -9.85
CA ALA A 4 8.19 10.21 -8.79
C ALA A 4 7.95 9.18 -7.68
N ILE A 5 7.68 7.92 -8.03
CA ILE A 5 7.52 6.82 -7.07
C ILE A 5 8.85 6.57 -6.35
N GLN A 6 9.97 6.55 -7.07
CA GLN A 6 11.30 6.40 -6.48
C GLN A 6 11.60 7.50 -5.46
N THR A 7 11.23 8.76 -5.77
CA THR A 7 11.38 9.88 -4.84
C THR A 7 10.59 9.67 -3.54
N VAL A 8 9.34 9.19 -3.64
CA VAL A 8 8.52 8.85 -2.46
C VAL A 8 9.17 7.72 -1.67
N LEU A 9 9.60 6.64 -2.34
CA LEU A 9 10.24 5.49 -1.68
C LEU A 9 11.52 5.90 -0.94
N MET A 10 12.38 6.74 -1.54
CA MET A 10 13.59 7.23 -0.87
C MET A 10 13.28 7.94 0.47
N HIS A 11 12.14 8.62 0.58
CA HIS A 11 11.74 9.30 1.80
C HIS A 11 11.14 8.34 2.84
N TYR A 12 10.24 7.44 2.40
CA TYR A 12 9.45 6.61 3.32
C TYR A 12 10.07 5.24 3.64
N CYS A 13 10.98 4.75 2.81
CA CYS A 13 11.76 3.53 3.04
C CYS A 13 13.04 3.77 3.87
N ALA A 14 13.31 5.01 4.29
CA ALA A 14 14.46 5.32 5.14
C ALA A 14 14.36 4.64 6.53
N GLU A 15 15.49 4.17 7.07
CA GLU A 15 15.54 3.33 8.28
C GLU A 15 14.83 3.92 9.51
N ASN A 16 14.82 5.26 9.63
CA ASN A 16 14.26 6.01 10.75
C ASN A 16 12.79 6.41 10.58
N THR A 17 12.13 6.02 9.48
CA THR A 17 10.74 6.38 9.25
C THR A 17 9.83 5.65 10.23
N ARG A 18 9.12 6.42 11.06
CA ARG A 18 8.21 5.92 12.10
C ARG A 18 7.00 5.19 11.53
N TYR A 19 6.55 5.63 10.36
CA TYR A 19 5.35 5.16 9.67
C TYR A 19 5.77 4.62 8.31
N LYS A 20 6.08 3.32 8.25
CA LYS A 20 6.75 2.72 7.08
C LYS A 20 5.76 2.32 6.00
N HIS A 21 4.52 2.00 6.36
CA HIS A 21 3.52 1.50 5.42
C HIS A 21 2.93 2.61 4.57
N LEU A 22 2.62 2.29 3.31
CA LEU A 22 2.12 3.25 2.32
C LEU A 22 0.99 2.65 1.49
N GLY A 23 0.14 3.52 0.96
CA GLY A 23 -0.82 3.18 -0.08
C GLY A 23 -0.61 4.03 -1.33
N PHE A 24 -0.75 3.44 -2.50
CA PHE A 24 -0.88 4.16 -3.76
C PHE A 24 -2.23 3.82 -4.38
N SER A 25 -2.94 4.82 -4.87
CA SER A 25 -4.19 4.58 -5.56
C SER A 25 -4.37 5.43 -6.80
N SER A 26 -5.24 4.96 -7.68
CA SER A 26 -5.70 5.72 -8.83
C SER A 26 -7.14 5.35 -9.15
N LYS A 27 -7.87 6.29 -9.77
CA LYS A 27 -9.17 6.00 -10.41
C LYS A 27 -9.00 5.29 -11.75
N ASP A 28 -7.79 5.31 -12.32
CA ASP A 28 -7.46 4.68 -13.58
C ASP A 28 -6.78 3.32 -13.35
N MET A 29 -7.42 2.24 -13.79
CA MET A 29 -6.90 0.87 -13.67
C MET A 29 -5.61 0.64 -14.44
N ALA A 30 -5.36 1.37 -15.53
CA ALA A 30 -4.10 1.31 -16.26
C ALA A 30 -2.96 1.86 -15.39
N ILE A 31 -3.22 2.96 -14.66
CA ILE A 31 -2.27 3.55 -13.72
C ILE A 31 -2.04 2.61 -12.52
N VAL A 32 -3.08 1.95 -11.99
CA VAL A 32 -2.92 0.93 -10.93
C VAL A 32 -1.97 -0.18 -11.38
N SER A 33 -2.12 -0.65 -12.63
CA SER A 33 -1.23 -1.69 -13.19
C SER A 33 0.21 -1.18 -13.36
N GLN A 34 0.38 0.02 -13.92
CA GLN A 34 1.69 0.66 -14.09
C GLN A 34 2.40 0.90 -12.75
N LEU A 35 1.66 1.28 -11.69
CA LEU A 35 2.20 1.41 -10.35
C LEU A 35 2.72 0.08 -9.81
N GLY A 36 1.97 -1.00 -10.00
CA GLY A 36 2.40 -2.35 -9.63
C GLY A 36 3.70 -2.75 -10.32
N ASP A 37 3.80 -2.50 -11.63
CA ASP A 37 4.99 -2.82 -12.42
C ASP A 37 6.19 -1.94 -12.05
N ALA A 38 5.97 -0.64 -11.83
CA ALA A 38 7.01 0.28 -11.35
C ALA A 38 7.57 -0.14 -9.99
N LEU A 39 6.71 -0.57 -9.05
CA LEU A 39 7.15 -1.05 -7.75
C LEU A 39 7.94 -2.37 -7.85
N LYS A 40 7.52 -3.31 -8.71
CA LYS A 40 8.31 -4.54 -8.98
C LYS A 40 9.71 -4.22 -9.48
N GLN A 41 9.85 -3.19 -10.32
CA GLN A 41 11.15 -2.77 -10.85
C GLN A 41 12.00 -2.05 -9.79
N LEU A 42 11.39 -1.19 -8.98
CA LEU A 42 12.09 -0.36 -7.99
C LEU A 42 12.44 -1.12 -6.70
N LEU A 43 11.70 -2.19 -6.38
CA LEU A 43 11.82 -2.96 -5.14
C LEU A 43 11.94 -4.46 -5.45
N PRO A 44 12.99 -4.90 -6.17
CA PRO A 44 13.14 -6.29 -6.60
C PRO A 44 13.27 -7.29 -5.43
N GLU A 45 13.68 -6.85 -4.25
CA GLU A 45 13.79 -7.64 -3.03
C GLU A 45 12.46 -7.79 -2.24
N TYR A 46 11.41 -7.07 -2.64
CA TYR A 46 10.12 -7.13 -1.97
C TYR A 46 9.32 -8.34 -2.45
N ILE A 47 8.59 -8.95 -1.53
CA ILE A 47 7.56 -9.92 -1.90
C ILE A 47 6.41 -9.16 -2.57
N PHE A 48 5.93 -9.70 -3.69
CA PHE A 48 4.84 -9.09 -4.44
C PHE A 48 3.63 -10.02 -4.49
N TRP A 49 2.51 -9.57 -3.94
CA TRP A 49 1.21 -10.21 -4.06
C TRP A 49 0.35 -9.41 -5.05
N ASP A 50 -0.22 -10.10 -6.03
CA ASP A 50 -1.05 -9.48 -7.05
C ASP A 50 -2.41 -10.17 -7.12
N GLY A 51 -3.49 -9.40 -6.92
CA GLY A 51 -4.86 -9.92 -7.04
C GLY A 51 -5.19 -10.51 -8.41
N ASP A 52 -4.50 -10.09 -9.47
CA ASP A 52 -4.67 -10.65 -10.82
C ASP A 52 -3.76 -11.88 -11.06
N GLN A 53 -2.77 -12.11 -10.19
CA GLN A 53 -1.87 -13.28 -10.22
C GLN A 53 -1.76 -13.89 -8.82
N PRO A 54 -2.84 -14.48 -8.28
CA PRO A 54 -2.92 -14.87 -6.87
C PRO A 54 -1.98 -16.02 -6.46
N GLY A 55 -1.25 -16.63 -7.40
CA GLY A 55 -0.19 -17.61 -7.10
C GLY A 55 1.21 -17.02 -6.94
N LEU A 56 1.40 -15.73 -7.24
CA LEU A 56 2.72 -15.09 -7.24
C LEU A 56 3.23 -14.90 -5.80
N ASN A 57 4.40 -15.48 -5.49
CA ASN A 57 5.05 -15.39 -4.18
C ASN A 57 4.22 -15.91 -2.99
N ASN A 58 3.34 -16.89 -3.23
CA ASN A 58 2.61 -17.65 -2.21
C ASN A 58 1.83 -16.78 -1.19
N PRO A 59 0.91 -15.90 -1.63
CA PRO A 59 0.04 -15.17 -0.72
C PRO A 59 -0.93 -16.13 -0.02
N PRO A 60 -1.58 -15.69 1.08
CA PRO A 60 -2.73 -16.40 1.62
C PRO A 60 -3.80 -16.65 0.55
N ALA A 61 -4.49 -17.77 0.68
CA ALA A 61 -5.62 -18.08 -0.20
C ALA A 61 -6.72 -17.01 -0.11
N ALA A 62 -7.44 -16.80 -1.22
CA ALA A 62 -8.66 -16.02 -1.20
C ALA A 62 -9.67 -16.59 -0.19
N GLY A 63 -10.39 -15.72 0.52
CA GLY A 63 -11.36 -16.13 1.54
C GLY A 63 -10.72 -16.67 2.84
N CYS A 64 -9.41 -16.53 3.02
CA CYS A 64 -8.80 -16.79 4.33
C CYS A 64 -9.35 -15.86 5.41
N SER A 65 -9.25 -16.27 6.68
CA SER A 65 -9.73 -15.42 7.78
C SER A 65 -8.94 -14.11 7.85
N ARG A 66 -9.57 -13.04 8.38
CA ARG A 66 -8.87 -11.76 8.67
C ARG A 66 -7.56 -11.98 9.43
N LYS A 67 -7.56 -12.86 10.45
CA LYS A 67 -6.36 -13.15 11.24
C LYS A 67 -5.23 -13.69 10.36
N VAL A 68 -5.52 -14.62 9.45
CA VAL A 68 -4.52 -15.22 8.57
C VAL A 68 -3.93 -14.16 7.63
N LEU A 69 -4.79 -13.35 6.99
CA LEU A 69 -4.32 -12.29 6.10
C LEU A 69 -3.45 -11.27 6.84
N MET A 70 -3.90 -10.82 8.01
CA MET A 70 -3.19 -9.85 8.85
C MET A 70 -1.83 -10.38 9.33
N ASP A 71 -1.79 -11.63 9.81
CA ASP A 71 -0.56 -12.25 10.28
C ASP A 71 0.45 -12.36 9.12
N ALA A 72 0.01 -12.80 7.94
CA ALA A 72 0.87 -12.90 6.76
C ALA A 72 1.28 -11.53 6.17
N THR A 73 0.48 -10.48 6.37
CA THR A 73 0.79 -9.14 5.87
C THR A 73 1.78 -8.41 6.78
N PHE A 74 1.67 -8.54 8.10
CA PHE A 74 2.36 -7.65 9.04
C PHE A 74 3.37 -8.34 9.98
N LYS A 75 3.40 -9.68 10.06
CA LYS A 75 4.22 -10.42 11.04
C LYS A 75 5.35 -11.27 10.43
N THR A 76 5.56 -11.16 9.13
CA THR A 76 6.52 -11.98 8.37
C THR A 76 7.87 -11.29 8.25
N ASP A 77 8.95 -12.08 8.14
CA ASP A 77 10.33 -11.59 8.01
C ASP A 77 10.71 -11.34 6.53
N TYR A 78 9.94 -10.52 5.82
CA TYR A 78 10.30 -10.07 4.47
C TYR A 78 11.09 -8.76 4.53
N PRO A 79 11.97 -8.47 3.54
CA PRO A 79 12.54 -7.12 3.38
C PRO A 79 11.44 -6.06 3.23
N GLY A 80 10.35 -6.44 2.56
CA GLY A 80 9.12 -5.68 2.43
C GLY A 80 8.08 -6.45 1.63
N LEU A 81 6.85 -5.92 1.61
CA LEU A 81 5.71 -6.53 0.95
C LEU A 81 4.98 -5.48 0.10
N VAL A 82 4.72 -5.80 -1.16
CA VAL A 82 3.80 -5.05 -2.01
C VAL A 82 2.54 -5.87 -2.25
N ILE A 83 1.37 -5.31 -1.96
CA ILE A 83 0.07 -5.90 -2.26
C ILE A 83 -0.63 -5.05 -3.33
N SER A 84 -0.66 -5.56 -4.56
CA SER A 84 -1.43 -4.96 -5.64
C SER A 84 -2.84 -5.57 -5.71
N ARG A 85 -3.85 -4.70 -5.91
CA ARG A 85 -5.27 -5.08 -5.99
C ARG A 85 -5.72 -5.90 -4.77
N PRO A 86 -5.60 -5.36 -3.54
CA PRO A 86 -5.94 -6.07 -2.31
C PRO A 86 -7.42 -6.51 -2.26
N GLY A 87 -8.29 -5.91 -3.10
CA GLY A 87 -9.69 -6.31 -3.25
C GLY A 87 -9.86 -7.81 -3.51
N TYR A 88 -8.90 -8.48 -4.15
CA TYR A 88 -8.93 -9.93 -4.33
C TYR A 88 -9.00 -10.70 -3.01
N TRP A 89 -8.29 -10.27 -1.95
CA TRP A 89 -8.40 -10.91 -0.63
C TRP A 89 -9.54 -10.30 0.20
N LEU A 90 -9.71 -8.99 0.11
CA LEU A 90 -10.65 -8.22 0.93
C LEU A 90 -12.12 -8.34 0.50
N HIS A 91 -12.44 -8.86 -0.69
CA HIS A 91 -13.83 -8.90 -1.17
C HIS A 91 -14.77 -9.72 -0.29
N THR A 92 -14.26 -10.72 0.43
CA THR A 92 -15.04 -11.55 1.36
C THR A 92 -15.20 -10.92 2.74
N PHE A 93 -14.48 -9.83 3.03
CA PHE A 93 -14.43 -9.25 4.36
C PHE A 93 -15.57 -8.28 4.57
N SER A 94 -16.06 -8.22 5.81
CA SER A 94 -16.98 -7.18 6.25
C SER A 94 -16.30 -5.80 6.20
N ASP A 95 -17.09 -4.72 6.15
CA ASP A 95 -16.56 -3.35 6.27
C ASP A 95 -15.70 -3.16 7.52
N ALA A 96 -16.08 -3.80 8.63
CA ALA A 96 -15.33 -3.76 9.88
C ALA A 96 -13.96 -4.45 9.73
N ASP A 97 -13.91 -5.63 9.11
CA ASP A 97 -12.66 -6.36 8.88
C ASP A 97 -11.74 -5.63 7.89
N LYS A 98 -12.30 -5.03 6.83
CA LYS A 98 -11.56 -4.15 5.91
C LYS A 98 -10.98 -2.95 6.64
N SER A 99 -11.78 -2.30 7.50
CA SER A 99 -11.32 -1.17 8.31
C SER A 99 -10.15 -1.55 9.23
N VAL A 100 -10.19 -2.75 9.83
CA VAL A 100 -9.07 -3.27 10.63
C VAL A 100 -7.79 -3.44 9.79
N PHE A 101 -7.90 -3.96 8.57
CA PHE A 101 -6.76 -4.10 7.66
C PHE A 101 -6.12 -2.73 7.35
N TRP A 102 -6.94 -1.75 6.96
CA TRP A 102 -6.45 -0.41 6.64
C TRP A 102 -5.94 0.36 7.86
N SER A 103 -6.55 0.18 9.02
CA SER A 103 -6.05 0.74 10.27
C SER A 103 -4.69 0.16 10.65
N ALA A 104 -4.44 -1.12 10.37
CA ALA A 104 -3.13 -1.73 10.58
C ALA A 104 -2.10 -1.23 9.56
N LEU A 105 -2.50 -1.02 8.30
CA LEU A 105 -1.65 -0.32 7.33
C LEU A 105 -1.30 1.09 7.82
N GLY A 106 -2.23 1.77 8.51
CA GLY A 106 -1.96 3.08 9.10
C GLY A 106 -1.19 3.06 10.42
N ALA A 107 -0.82 1.89 10.94
CA ALA A 107 -0.17 1.75 12.23
C ALA A 107 1.35 1.97 12.15
N LYS A 108 1.95 2.26 13.30
CA LYS A 108 3.39 2.43 13.46
C LYS A 108 4.14 1.08 13.45
N ASP A 109 3.45 0.01 13.83
CA ASP A 109 4.07 -1.24 14.24
C ASP A 109 4.02 -2.27 13.11
N GLY A 110 5.20 -2.74 12.70
CA GLY A 110 5.37 -3.78 11.70
C GLY A 110 6.83 -4.23 11.64
N GLY A 111 7.07 -5.51 11.38
CA GLY A 111 8.44 -6.04 11.22
C GLY A 111 9.13 -5.58 9.93
N HIS A 112 8.34 -5.12 8.95
CA HIS A 112 8.80 -4.74 7.62
C HIS A 112 7.86 -3.69 6.99
N GLN A 113 8.24 -3.14 5.83
CA GLN A 113 7.41 -2.19 5.09
C GLN A 113 6.33 -2.90 4.26
N VAL A 114 5.11 -2.36 4.27
CA VAL A 114 3.99 -2.85 3.46
C VAL A 114 3.49 -1.72 2.57
N ILE A 115 3.47 -1.94 1.27
CA ILE A 115 2.97 -0.99 0.27
C ILE A 115 1.74 -1.60 -0.39
N VAL A 116 0.63 -0.87 -0.41
CA VAL A 116 -0.62 -1.36 -1.03
C VAL A 116 -0.96 -0.52 -2.25
N VAL A 117 -1.19 -1.17 -3.39
CA VAL A 117 -1.62 -0.52 -4.64
C VAL A 117 -3.06 -0.91 -4.93
N PHE A 118 -3.97 0.06 -5.05
CA PHE A 118 -5.39 -0.24 -5.16
C PHE A 118 -6.16 0.77 -6.04
N PRO A 119 -7.25 0.36 -6.68
CA PRO A 119 -8.15 1.31 -7.32
C PRO A 119 -8.87 2.15 -6.26
N GLU A 120 -8.95 3.46 -6.50
CA GLU A 120 -9.75 4.35 -5.66
C GLU A 120 -11.23 3.97 -5.76
N SER A 121 -11.84 3.72 -4.62
CA SER A 121 -13.28 3.49 -4.52
C SER A 121 -13.93 4.42 -3.50
N HIS A 122 -15.23 4.63 -3.64
CA HIS A 122 -16.03 5.33 -2.63
C HIS A 122 -15.99 4.61 -1.29
N GLU A 123 -15.97 3.28 -1.31
CA GLU A 123 -15.86 2.44 -0.12
C GLU A 123 -14.55 2.69 0.62
N PHE A 124 -13.41 2.63 -0.09
CA PHE A 124 -12.09 2.89 0.49
C PHE A 124 -12.05 4.29 1.13
N ASN A 125 -12.50 5.31 0.40
CA ASN A 125 -12.53 6.68 0.89
C ASN A 125 -13.38 6.84 2.16
N ARG A 126 -14.49 6.11 2.25
CA ARG A 126 -15.37 6.14 3.44
C ARG A 126 -14.70 5.48 4.65
N LEU A 127 -14.02 4.35 4.45
CA LEU A 127 -13.43 3.56 5.53
C LEU A 127 -12.13 4.16 6.08
N ASN A 128 -11.33 4.86 5.24
CA ASN A 128 -9.91 5.05 5.54
C ASN A 128 -9.46 6.48 5.82
N ARG A 129 -10.35 7.48 5.70
CA ARG A 129 -10.05 8.90 5.94
C ARG A 129 -9.51 9.22 7.33
N HIS A 130 -9.74 8.34 8.30
CA HIS A 130 -9.27 8.52 9.68
C HIS A 130 -7.88 7.91 9.94
N PHE A 131 -7.43 6.98 9.09
CA PHE A 131 -6.20 6.21 9.28
C PHE A 131 -5.09 6.65 8.34
N LEU A 132 -5.47 7.02 7.10
CA LEU A 132 -4.55 7.38 6.04
C LEU A 132 -4.90 8.76 5.51
N HIS A 133 -3.87 9.56 5.27
CA HIS A 133 -4.01 10.89 4.69
C HIS A 133 -3.68 10.84 3.20
N PRO A 134 -4.60 11.30 2.32
CA PRO A 134 -4.34 11.37 0.90
C PRO A 134 -3.44 12.55 0.56
N GLU A 135 -2.47 12.30 -0.33
CA GLU A 135 -1.58 13.28 -0.94
C GLU A 135 -1.50 12.99 -2.45
N PRO A 136 -2.20 13.77 -3.29
CA PRO A 136 -2.07 13.65 -4.73
C PRO A 136 -0.62 13.88 -5.16
N LEU A 137 -0.10 13.03 -6.05
CA LEU A 137 1.23 13.23 -6.63
C LEU A 137 1.13 14.17 -7.83
N ASP A 138 1.81 15.31 -7.75
CA ASP A 138 1.75 16.34 -8.80
C ASP A 138 2.10 15.78 -10.19
N GLY A 139 1.26 16.10 -11.17
CA GLY A 139 1.42 15.66 -12.56
C GLY A 139 1.12 14.19 -12.81
N LEU A 140 0.65 13.43 -11.81
CA LEU A 140 0.25 12.03 -11.94
C LEU A 140 -1.19 11.83 -11.49
N SER A 141 -1.90 10.92 -12.16
CA SER A 141 -3.22 10.42 -11.71
C SER A 141 -3.07 9.43 -10.56
N VAL A 142 -2.27 9.76 -9.54
CA VAL A 142 -1.92 8.89 -8.41
C VAL A 142 -2.11 9.65 -7.10
N THR A 143 -2.74 9.00 -6.12
CA THR A 143 -2.83 9.48 -4.74
C THR A 143 -1.95 8.60 -3.86
N LEU A 144 -1.01 9.23 -3.15
CA LEU A 144 -0.26 8.62 -2.07
C LEU A 144 -1.09 8.65 -0.78
N TRP A 145 -1.04 7.58 0.00
CA TRP A 145 -1.71 7.43 1.28
C TRP A 145 -0.69 7.09 2.34
N THR A 146 -0.53 7.97 3.32
CA THR A 146 0.45 7.81 4.40
C THR A 146 -0.23 7.88 5.77
N SER A 147 0.34 7.20 6.75
CA SER A 147 -0.06 7.35 8.15
C SER A 147 0.73 8.44 8.86
N GLY A 148 0.04 9.20 9.72
CA GLY A 148 0.64 10.26 10.54
C GLY A 148 0.33 11.67 10.02
N LYS A 149 0.38 12.66 10.92
CA LYS A 149 0.12 14.07 10.59
C LYS A 149 1.09 14.50 9.47
N LYS A 150 0.54 15.03 8.36
CA LYS A 150 1.21 15.72 7.24
C LYS A 150 2.70 15.96 7.51
N GLN A 151 3.56 15.05 7.07
CA GLN A 151 4.96 15.41 6.88
C GLN A 151 4.99 16.27 5.62
N HIS A 152 4.97 17.59 5.80
CA HIS A 152 5.02 18.57 4.70
C HIS A 152 6.10 18.19 3.67
N HIS A 153 5.69 17.56 2.57
CA HIS A 153 6.49 17.48 1.36
C HIS A 153 6.32 18.80 0.63
N GLN A 154 7.18 19.76 0.95
CA GLN A 154 7.56 20.75 -0.05
C GLN A 154 8.99 20.41 -0.46
N PRO A 155 9.22 19.96 -1.71
CA PRO A 155 10.54 20.11 -2.28
C PRO A 155 10.78 21.63 -2.38
N LYS A 156 11.65 22.15 -1.51
CA LYS A 156 12.25 23.47 -1.77
C LYS A 156 13.14 23.28 -2.99
N LEU A 157 12.61 23.65 -4.15
CA LEU A 157 13.44 24.02 -5.29
C LEU A 157 14.21 25.28 -4.87
N SER A 158 15.49 25.11 -4.55
CA SER A 158 16.50 26.18 -4.50
C SER A 158 17.44 26.02 -5.66
#